data_AF-F7B0V6-F1
#
_entry.id   AF-F7B0V6-F1
#
_cell.length_a   1.000
_cell.length_b   1.000
_cell.length_c   1.000
_cell.angle_alpha   90.00
_cell.angle_beta   90.00
_cell.angle_gamma   90.00
#
_symmetry.space_group_name_H-M   'P 1'
#
loop_
_entity.id
_entity.type
_entity.pdbx_description
1 polymer ?
#
loop_
_entity_poly.entity_id
_entity_poly.type
_entity_poly.pdbx_seq_one_letter_code
_entity_poly.pdbx_strand_id
1 'polypeptide(L)'
;MYHGAHLLITYTELRSLPSRALNIQRSEINPRFRLYLSLSISITHGMRESPGMFLLPPAFYAVTDLSLSSDGLEEKLEHIVLAQERPEFEAQRRLMEADIFHLEELYEQLHDNLLMKIAEIEGPVLHDPTVLKAIQICKRDATTTINSLHTLFSL
;
A
#
# COMPACT_ATOMS: atom_id res chain seq x y z
N MET A 1 10.73 -16.22 -12.23
CA MET A 1 9.71 -16.03 -13.28
C MET A 1 9.08 -14.67 -13.05
N TYR A 2 9.33 -13.70 -13.94
CA TYR A 2 8.71 -12.38 -13.87
C TYR A 2 7.28 -12.53 -14.38
N HIS A 3 6.31 -12.40 -13.48
CA HIS A 3 4.90 -12.56 -13.83
C HIS A 3 4.42 -11.22 -14.39
N GLY A 4 3.89 -11.27 -15.61
CA GLY A 4 3.29 -10.12 -16.27
C GLY A 4 1.88 -9.95 -15.76
N ALA A 5 1.76 -9.32 -14.61
CA ALA A 5 0.53 -8.85 -14.02
C ALA A 5 -0.51 -9.85 -13.49
N HIS A 6 -1.26 -9.36 -12.51
CA HIS A 6 -2.43 -10.01 -11.96
C HIS A 6 -3.70 -9.26 -12.31
N LEU A 7 -4.74 -10.04 -12.64
CA LEU A 7 -6.10 -9.56 -12.78
C LEU A 7 -6.91 -10.01 -11.56
N LEU A 8 -7.60 -9.08 -10.91
CA LEU A 8 -8.59 -9.39 -9.88
C LEU A 8 -9.97 -9.07 -10.41
N ILE A 9 -10.88 -10.05 -10.35
CA ILE A 9 -12.31 -9.87 -10.58
C ILE A 9 -13.05 -10.27 -9.31
N THR A 10 -13.87 -9.35 -8.81
CA THR A 10 -14.65 -9.48 -7.59
C THR A 10 -16.11 -9.85 -7.87
N TYR A 11 -16.81 -10.34 -6.85
CA TYR A 11 -18.25 -10.67 -6.93
C TYR A 11 -19.12 -9.52 -7.46
N THR A 12 -18.83 -8.28 -7.02
CA THR A 12 -19.54 -7.08 -7.45
C THR A 12 -19.39 -6.82 -8.94
N GLU A 13 -18.19 -7.04 -9.48
CA GLU A 13 -17.89 -6.89 -10.90
C GLU A 13 -18.49 -8.03 -11.72
N LEU A 14 -18.50 -9.26 -11.21
CA LEU A 14 -19.16 -10.39 -11.87
C LEU A 14 -20.68 -10.20 -11.99
N ARG A 15 -21.32 -9.58 -10.99
CA ARG A 15 -22.78 -9.36 -10.97
C ARG A 15 -23.23 -8.27 -11.96
N SER A 16 -22.38 -7.27 -12.21
CA SER A 16 -22.66 -6.19 -13.16
C SER A 16 -22.45 -6.60 -14.61
N LEU A 17 -21.85 -7.76 -14.88
CA LEU A 17 -21.77 -8.31 -16.24
C LEU A 17 -23.14 -8.71 -16.78
N PRO A 18 -23.43 -8.46 -18.07
CA PRO A 18 -24.68 -8.87 -18.70
C PRO A 18 -24.84 -10.39 -18.58
N SER A 19 -26.02 -10.85 -18.15
CA SER A 19 -26.31 -12.28 -17.86
C SER A 19 -26.04 -13.24 -19.04
N ARG A 20 -25.88 -12.70 -20.26
CA ARG A 20 -25.54 -13.45 -21.47
C ARG A 20 -24.06 -13.88 -21.56
N ALA A 21 -23.16 -13.29 -20.76
CA ALA A 21 -21.73 -13.59 -20.81
C ALA A 21 -21.34 -14.83 -19.98
N LEU A 22 -22.17 -15.23 -19.03
CA LEU A 22 -21.93 -16.36 -18.14
C LEU A 22 -23.17 -17.26 -18.17
N ASN A 23 -23.04 -18.49 -18.65
CA ASN A 23 -24.06 -19.54 -18.53
C ASN A 23 -24.20 -20.01 -17.06
N ILE A 24 -24.24 -19.08 -16.12
CA ILE A 24 -24.27 -19.31 -14.68
C ILE A 24 -25.49 -18.58 -14.14
N GLN A 25 -26.36 -19.29 -13.41
CA GLN A 25 -27.47 -18.65 -12.73
C GLN A 25 -26.93 -17.71 -11.65
N ARG A 26 -27.28 -16.42 -11.71
CA ARG A 26 -26.78 -15.37 -10.80
C ARG A 26 -27.05 -15.67 -9.31
N SER A 27 -27.99 -16.56 -9.00
CA SER A 27 -28.31 -17.04 -7.65
C SER A 27 -27.30 -18.00 -7.05
N GLU A 28 -26.37 -18.55 -7.84
CA GLU A 28 -25.42 -19.58 -7.39
C GLU A 28 -24.02 -19.03 -7.06
N ILE A 29 -23.77 -17.74 -7.31
CA ILE A 29 -22.44 -17.15 -7.09
C ILE A 29 -22.28 -16.74 -5.62
N ASN A 30 -21.27 -17.31 -4.95
CA ASN A 30 -20.93 -16.97 -3.57
C ASN A 30 -20.42 -15.52 -3.46
N PRO A 31 -20.92 -14.68 -2.54
CA PRO A 31 -20.47 -13.30 -2.37
C PRO A 31 -18.99 -13.14 -1.97
N ARG A 32 -18.36 -14.20 -1.46
CA ARG A 32 -16.92 -14.23 -1.13
C ARG A 32 -16.04 -14.73 -2.28
N PHE A 33 -16.62 -15.13 -3.40
CA PHE A 33 -15.84 -15.60 -4.54
C PHE A 33 -14.94 -14.48 -5.08
N ARG A 34 -13.69 -14.83 -5.36
CA ARG A 34 -12.69 -13.96 -5.99
C ARG A 34 -11.97 -14.76 -7.06
N LEU A 35 -11.81 -14.18 -8.25
CA LEU A 35 -11.03 -14.77 -9.32
C LEU A 35 -9.74 -13.97 -9.50
N TYR A 36 -8.61 -14.65 -9.37
CA TYR A 36 -7.28 -14.11 -9.62
C TYR A 36 -6.73 -14.76 -10.88
N LEU A 37 -6.40 -13.96 -11.89
CA LEU A 37 -5.67 -14.42 -13.06
C LEU A 37 -4.23 -13.92 -12.96
N SER A 38 -3.27 -14.78 -13.27
CA SER A 38 -1.87 -14.40 -13.39
C SER A 38 -1.41 -14.68 -14.80
N LEU A 39 -0.76 -13.71 -15.42
CA LEU A 39 -0.17 -13.89 -16.74
C LEU A 39 1.35 -13.85 -16.58
N SER A 40 2.06 -14.59 -17.42
CA SER A 40 3.53 -14.56 -17.49
C SER A 40 4.04 -13.59 -18.57
N ILE A 41 3.14 -12.89 -19.24
CA ILE A 41 3.43 -11.94 -20.32
C ILE A 41 2.93 -10.55 -19.94
N SER A 42 3.63 -9.50 -20.38
CA SER A 42 3.17 -8.12 -20.13
C SER A 42 1.75 -7.91 -20.68
N ILE A 43 0.92 -7.19 -19.95
CA ILE A 43 -0.46 -6.89 -20.34
C ILE A 43 -0.49 -6.15 -21.67
N THR A 44 0.47 -5.24 -21.90
CA THR A 44 0.58 -4.47 -23.13
C THR A 44 0.86 -5.37 -24.33
N HIS A 45 1.68 -6.41 -24.13
CA HIS A 45 1.96 -7.42 -25.14
C HIS A 45 0.74 -8.31 -25.40
N GLY A 46 0.10 -8.79 -24.33
CA GLY A 46 -1.09 -9.63 -24.42
C GLY A 46 -2.28 -8.93 -25.08
N MET A 47 -2.47 -7.63 -24.83
CA MET A 47 -3.51 -6.82 -25.48
C MET A 47 -3.23 -6.60 -26.98
N ARG A 48 -1.96 -6.52 -27.37
CA ARG A 48 -1.56 -6.24 -28.76
C ARG A 48 -1.65 -7.48 -29.64
N GLU A 49 -1.27 -8.64 -29.12
CA GLU A 49 -1.29 -9.90 -29.87
C GLU A 49 -2.64 -10.60 -29.85
N SER A 50 -3.44 -10.36 -28.81
CA SER A 50 -4.80 -10.89 -28.71
C SER A 50 -5.76 -9.78 -28.23
N PRO A 51 -6.33 -9.00 -29.18
CA PRO A 51 -7.31 -7.95 -28.91
C PRO A 51 -8.64 -8.42 -28.26
N GLY A 52 -8.68 -9.63 -27.73
CA GLY A 52 -9.79 -10.21 -26.97
C GLY A 52 -9.34 -10.94 -25.71
N MET A 53 -8.07 -10.93 -25.30
CA MET A 53 -7.63 -11.62 -24.08
C MET A 53 -8.26 -10.99 -22.82
N PHE A 54 -8.53 -9.69 -22.87
CA PHE A 54 -9.30 -8.98 -21.86
C PHE A 54 -10.71 -8.75 -22.41
N LEU A 55 -11.54 -9.79 -22.38
CA LEU A 55 -12.95 -9.76 -22.85
C LEU A 55 -13.85 -8.84 -22.01
N LEU A 56 -13.36 -8.41 -20.85
CA LEU A 56 -14.08 -7.55 -19.93
C LEU A 56 -13.59 -6.12 -20.09
N PRO A 57 -14.46 -5.11 -20.02
CA PRO A 57 -14.00 -3.72 -19.96
C PRO A 57 -13.10 -3.50 -18.73
N PRO A 58 -12.12 -2.58 -18.77
CA PRO A 58 -11.22 -2.30 -17.64
C PRO A 58 -11.93 -1.91 -16.34
N ALA A 59 -13.20 -1.49 -16.41
CA ALA A 59 -14.03 -1.21 -15.24
C ALA A 59 -14.46 -2.46 -14.43
N PHE A 60 -14.21 -3.67 -14.94
CA PHE A 60 -14.64 -4.93 -14.32
C PHE A 60 -13.47 -5.76 -13.76
N TYR A 61 -12.28 -5.19 -13.74
CA TYR A 61 -11.12 -5.84 -13.18
C TYR A 61 -10.10 -4.83 -12.66
N ALA A 62 -9.35 -5.24 -11.63
CA ALA A 62 -8.13 -4.55 -11.23
C ALA A 62 -6.92 -5.23 -11.86
N VAL A 63 -6.02 -4.42 -12.41
CA VAL A 63 -4.72 -4.86 -12.95
C VAL A 63 -3.63 -4.45 -11.97
N THR A 64 -2.80 -5.41 -11.58
CA THR A 64 -1.55 -5.14 -10.86
C THR A 64 -0.40 -5.52 -11.77
N ASP A 65 0.37 -4.54 -12.25
CA ASP A 65 1.61 -4.81 -12.99
C ASP A 65 2.69 -5.29 -12.02
N LEU A 66 3.26 -6.46 -12.31
CA LEU A 66 4.36 -7.07 -11.56
C LEU A 66 5.67 -7.12 -12.37
N SER A 67 5.70 -6.43 -13.51
CA SER A 67 6.93 -6.26 -14.26
C SER A 67 7.93 -5.44 -13.45
N LEU A 68 9.20 -5.84 -13.53
CA LEU A 68 10.29 -5.12 -12.89
C LEU A 68 10.75 -4.02 -13.84
N SER A 69 10.71 -2.77 -13.38
CA SER A 69 11.29 -1.64 -14.10
C SER A 69 12.83 -1.73 -14.09
N SER A 70 13.49 -1.01 -14.99
CA SER A 70 14.95 -0.91 -14.99
C SER A 70 15.45 -0.35 -13.65
N ASP A 71 14.83 0.73 -13.19
CA ASP A 71 15.19 1.40 -11.93
C ASP A 71 15.00 0.46 -10.73
N GLY A 72 13.88 -0.28 -10.68
CA GLY A 72 13.64 -1.25 -9.62
C GLY A 72 14.56 -2.47 -9.67
N LEU A 73 15.09 -2.81 -10.85
CA LEU A 73 16.14 -3.83 -10.97
C LEU A 73 17.48 -3.31 -10.45
N GLU A 74 17.83 -2.07 -10.78
CA GLU A 74 19.06 -1.42 -10.31
C GLU A 74 19.09 -1.33 -8.78
N GLU A 75 18.03 -0.80 -8.18
CA GLU A 75 17.87 -0.70 -6.72
C GLU A 75 18.00 -2.08 -6.05
N LYS A 76 17.36 -3.10 -6.63
CA LYS A 76 17.42 -4.46 -6.10
C LYS A 76 18.81 -5.08 -6.22
N LEU A 77 19.52 -4.81 -7.32
CA LEU A 77 20.89 -5.28 -7.50
C LEU A 77 21.84 -4.57 -6.54
N GLU A 78 21.69 -3.27 -6.36
CA GLU A 78 22.46 -2.48 -5.40
C GLU A 78 22.29 -3.06 -3.98
N HIS A 79 21.06 -3.36 -3.58
CA HIS A 79 20.77 -4.00 -2.31
C HIS A 79 21.49 -5.35 -2.12
N ILE A 80 21.44 -6.22 -3.14
CA ILE A 80 22.11 -7.52 -3.11
C ILE A 80 23.62 -7.36 -3.02
N VAL A 81 24.19 -6.44 -3.81
CA VAL A 81 25.64 -6.19 -3.84
C VAL A 81 26.11 -5.63 -2.50
N LEU A 82 25.40 -4.65 -1.93
CA LEU A 82 25.74 -4.07 -0.62
C LEU A 82 25.66 -5.11 0.50
N ALA A 83 24.64 -5.97 0.50
CA ALA A 83 24.51 -7.03 1.49
C ALA A 83 25.67 -8.04 1.42
N GLN A 84 26.25 -8.25 0.24
CA GLN A 84 27.38 -9.15 0.04
C GLN A 84 28.73 -8.48 0.31
N GLU A 85 28.94 -7.26 -0.16
CA GLU A 85 30.20 -6.52 -0.06
C GLU A 85 30.41 -5.88 1.32
N ARG A 86 29.31 -5.52 2.00
CA ARG A 86 29.31 -4.80 3.28
C ARG A 86 28.30 -5.38 4.29
N PRO A 87 28.38 -6.67 4.62
CA PRO A 87 27.44 -7.32 5.53
C PRO A 87 27.43 -6.70 6.94
N GLU A 88 28.49 -6.01 7.34
CA GLU A 88 28.58 -5.28 8.62
C GLU A 88 27.46 -4.25 8.81
N PHE A 89 26.94 -3.65 7.74
CA PHE A 89 25.89 -2.63 7.82
C PHE A 89 24.47 -3.20 7.75
N GLU A 90 24.29 -4.48 7.42
CA GLU A 90 22.96 -5.11 7.26
C GLU A 90 22.15 -5.13 8.56
N ALA A 91 22.83 -5.23 9.72
CA ALA A 91 22.16 -5.15 11.01
C ALA A 91 21.66 -3.73 11.29
N GLN A 92 22.51 -2.71 11.07
CA GLN A 92 22.15 -1.31 11.26
C GLN A 92 21.05 -0.86 10.30
N ARG A 93 21.15 -1.22 9.01
CA ARG A 93 20.12 -0.92 8.00
C ARG A 93 18.75 -1.43 8.42
N ARG A 94 18.66 -2.70 8.84
CA ARG A 94 17.39 -3.31 9.29
C ARG A 94 16.85 -2.66 10.57
N LEU A 95 17.72 -2.25 11.49
CA LEU A 95 17.30 -1.50 12.67
C LEU A 95 16.75 -0.13 12.28
N MET A 96 17.43 0.59 11.40
CA MET A 96 16.98 1.89 10.91
C MET A 96 15.64 1.79 10.15
N GLU A 97 15.45 0.76 9.32
CA GLU A 97 14.17 0.51 8.64
C GLU A 97 13.04 0.24 9.64
N ALA A 98 13.30 -0.56 10.67
CA ALA A 98 12.33 -0.83 11.73
C ALA A 98 12.00 0.43 12.54
N ASP A 99 13.00 1.25 12.86
CA ASP A 99 12.81 2.52 13.58
C ASP A 99 11.99 3.52 12.75
N ILE A 100 12.24 3.63 11.44
CA ILE A 100 11.45 4.45 10.52
C ILE A 100 9.99 4.00 10.53
N PHE A 101 9.74 2.69 10.35
CA PHE A 101 8.39 2.14 10.35
C PHE A 101 7.66 2.41 11.67
N HIS A 102 8.34 2.23 12.80
CA HIS A 102 7.77 2.52 14.13
C HIS A 102 7.43 3.99 14.30
N LEU A 103 8.27 4.90 13.79
CA LEU A 103 8.04 6.34 13.86
C LEU A 103 6.87 6.77 12.96
N GLU A 104 6.72 6.18 11.78
CA GLU A 104 5.56 6.40 10.91
C GLU A 104 4.26 5.96 11.58
N GLU A 105 4.25 4.76 12.19
CA GLU A 105 3.09 4.26 12.94
C GLU A 105 2.72 5.17 14.11
N LEU A 106 3.71 5.63 14.88
CA LEU A 106 3.50 6.56 15.99
C LEU A 106 2.91 7.90 15.51
N TYR A 107 3.36 8.39 14.35
CA TYR A 107 2.84 9.62 13.75
C TYR A 107 1.37 9.49 13.38
N GLU A 108 0.98 8.41 12.71
CA GLU A 108 -0.43 8.13 12.36
C GLU A 108 -1.30 7.99 13.61
N GLN A 109 -0.84 7.26 14.63
CA GLN A 109 -1.58 7.14 15.89
C GLN A 109 -1.77 8.50 16.58
N LEU A 110 -0.76 9.36 16.55
CA LEU A 110 -0.83 10.69 17.13
C LEU A 110 -1.81 11.59 16.35
N HIS A 111 -1.83 11.46 15.02
CA HIS A 111 -2.76 12.14 14.14
C HIS A 111 -4.22 11.72 14.45
N ASP A 112 -4.48 10.42 14.49
CA ASP A 112 -5.81 9.88 14.77
C ASP A 112 -6.31 10.25 16.17
N ASN A 113 -5.43 10.19 17.17
CA ASN A 113 -5.76 10.60 18.54
C ASN A 113 -6.13 12.08 18.63
N LEU A 114 -5.44 12.95 17.89
CA LEU A 114 -5.77 14.37 17.84
C LEU A 114 -7.10 14.59 17.11
N LEU A 115 -7.34 13.87 16.01
CA LEU A 115 -8.56 13.97 15.24
C LEU A 115 -9.79 13.50 16.02
N MET A 116 -9.69 12.37 16.74
CA MET A 116 -10.75 11.90 17.64
C MET A 116 -11.07 12.93 18.72
N LYS A 117 -10.03 13.49 19.38
CA LYS A 117 -10.23 14.51 20.41
C LYS A 117 -10.84 15.80 19.89
N ILE A 118 -10.64 16.15 18.61
CA ILE A 118 -11.32 17.28 17.97
C ILE A 118 -12.77 16.94 17.64
N ALA A 119 -13.04 15.72 17.18
CA ALA A 119 -14.38 15.26 16.84
C ALA A 119 -15.32 15.16 18.06
N GLU A 120 -14.79 14.90 19.25
CA GLU A 120 -15.54 14.79 20.50
C GLU A 120 -15.89 16.14 21.16
N ILE A 121 -15.42 17.27 20.61
CA ILE A 121 -15.64 18.60 21.20
C ILE A 121 -17.04 19.12 20.87
N GLU A 122 -17.89 19.23 21.88
CA GLU A 122 -19.12 20.01 21.81
C GLU A 122 -18.83 21.49 22.14
N GLY A 123 -18.23 22.23 21.21
CA GLY A 123 -17.95 23.66 21.38
C GLY A 123 -16.69 24.20 20.69
N PRO A 124 -16.28 25.45 20.98
CA PRO A 124 -15.09 26.05 20.38
C PRO A 124 -13.81 25.33 20.84
N VAL A 125 -13.08 24.76 19.89
CA VAL A 125 -11.84 23.97 20.08
C VAL A 125 -10.82 24.65 20.99
N LEU A 126 -10.70 25.99 20.91
CA LEU A 126 -9.71 26.79 21.65
C LEU A 126 -10.05 26.99 23.13
N HIS A 127 -11.25 26.59 23.58
CA HIS A 127 -11.68 26.74 24.97
C HIS A 127 -11.66 25.42 25.74
N ASP A 128 -11.40 24.29 25.09
CA ASP A 128 -11.27 23.01 25.76
C ASP A 128 -9.81 22.79 26.24
N PRO A 129 -9.56 22.77 27.57
CA PRO A 129 -8.23 22.55 28.12
C PRO A 129 -7.68 21.15 27.80
N THR A 130 -8.52 20.18 27.48
CA THR A 130 -8.15 18.81 27.12
C THR A 130 -7.49 18.76 25.75
N VAL A 131 -7.99 19.59 24.83
CA VAL A 131 -7.51 19.66 23.44
C VAL A 131 -6.23 20.46 23.35
N LEU A 132 -6.11 21.55 24.10
CA LEU A 132 -4.85 22.29 24.24
C LEU A 132 -3.73 21.40 24.83
N LYS A 133 -4.05 20.57 25.83
CA LYS A 133 -3.10 19.58 26.35
C LYS A 133 -2.73 18.53 25.32
N ALA A 134 -3.70 18.02 24.55
CA ALA A 134 -3.44 17.07 23.48
C ALA A 134 -2.51 17.65 22.39
N ILE A 135 -2.75 18.90 21.97
CA ILE A 135 -1.89 19.61 21.00
C ILE A 135 -0.47 19.80 21.56
N GLN A 136 -0.34 20.14 22.84
CA GLN A 136 0.98 20.28 23.48
C GLN A 136 1.74 18.95 23.54
N ILE A 137 1.06 17.85 23.87
CA ILE A 137 1.63 16.50 23.84
C ILE A 137 2.05 16.16 22.41
N CYS A 138 1.18 16.34 21.42
CA CYS A 138 1.53 16.10 20.02
C CYS A 138 2.74 16.90 19.56
N LYS A 139 2.83 18.18 19.93
CA LYS A 139 3.98 19.03 19.59
C LYS A 139 5.27 18.51 20.23
N ARG A 140 5.23 18.08 21.49
CA ARG A 140 6.39 17.53 22.19
C ARG A 140 6.84 16.21 21.56
N ASP A 141 5.90 15.33 21.26
CA ASP A 141 6.23 14.01 20.74
C ASP A 141 6.71 14.12 19.27
N ALA A 142 6.11 15.00 18.46
CA ALA A 142 6.58 15.31 17.11
C ALA A 142 7.98 15.96 17.09
N THR A 143 8.30 16.83 18.04
CA THR A 143 9.67 17.38 18.14
C THR A 143 10.68 16.32 18.58
N THR A 144 10.25 15.37 19.41
CA THR A 144 11.09 14.24 19.82
C THR A 144 11.39 13.30 18.65
N THR A 145 10.37 12.95 17.84
CA THR A 145 10.57 12.11 16.65
C THR A 145 11.45 12.78 15.60
N ILE A 146 11.30 14.08 15.35
CA ILE A 146 12.19 14.85 14.46
C ILE A 146 13.65 14.80 14.95
N ASN A 147 13.88 14.95 16.26
CA ASN A 147 15.22 14.87 16.83
C ASN A 147 15.80 13.45 16.71
N SER A 148 15.00 12.41 16.93
CA SER A 148 15.40 11.01 16.75
C SER A 148 15.79 10.72 15.29
N LEU A 149 15.05 11.23 14.32
CA LEU A 149 15.40 11.11 12.90
C LEU A 149 16.72 11.85 12.59
N HIS A 150 16.90 13.06 13.10
CA HIS A 150 18.14 13.81 12.90
C HIS A 150 19.37 13.09 13.49
N THR A 151 19.23 12.38 14.61
CA THR A 151 20.30 11.55 15.16
C THR A 151 20.58 10.31 14.32
N LEU A 152 19.57 9.73 13.66
CA LEU A 152 19.75 8.58 12.76
C LEU A 152 20.47 8.95 11.46
N PHE A 153 20.27 10.17 10.93
CA PHE A 153 20.91 10.65 9.69
C PHE A 153 22.27 11.35 9.89
N SER A 154 22.76 11.48 11.13
CA SER A 154 24.05 12.12 11.44
C SER A 154 25.16 11.13 11.85
N LEU A 155 24.86 9.83 11.80
CA LEU A 155 25.80 8.71 11.94
C LEU A 155 26.19 8.18 10.56
#